data_AF-A0A3A0AUK9-F1
#
_entry.id   AF-A0A3A0AUK9-F1
#
_cell.length_a   1.000
_cell.length_b   1.000
_cell.length_c   1.000
_cell.angle_alpha   90.00
_cell.angle_beta   90.00
_cell.angle_gamma   90.00
#
_symmetry.space_group_name_H-M   'P 1'
#
loop_
_entity.id
_entity.type
_entity.pdbx_description
1 polymer ?
#
loop_
_entity_poly.entity_id
_entity_poly.type
_entity_poly.pdbx_seq_one_letter_code
_entity_poly.pdbx_strand_id
1 'polypeptide(L)'
;MSRATLPTTGNVKPLTRRDFFSAVSAVVQANLPPDPRTLQTRQTMNLLKLHYGANYRVHYEAWIAAERGLLELGLHFEDGPASTERLLAFFDRYILEIKHELGVEAELERWTQSWGHLHEVRPLEPLTLEFAASVGMRLTRYITLLQPLLDEAYDTGLVPKDPRPSTFHERFRNRRG
;
A
#
# COMPACT_ATOMS: atom_id res chain seq x y z
N MET A 1 17.34 31.31 34.11
CA MET A 1 16.28 30.29 34.11
C MET A 1 15.03 30.90 33.48
N SER A 2 14.62 30.43 32.31
CA SER A 2 13.29 30.72 31.79
C SER A 2 12.84 29.50 31.00
N ARG A 3 11.85 28.79 31.55
CA ARG A 3 11.32 27.54 31.01
C ARG A 3 10.36 27.93 29.89
N ALA A 4 10.72 27.65 28.64
CA ALA A 4 9.82 27.83 27.51
C ALA A 4 8.61 26.91 27.69
N THR A 5 7.42 27.51 27.77
CA THR A 5 6.14 26.81 27.79
C THR A 5 5.92 26.19 26.41
N LEU A 6 5.85 24.85 26.35
CA LEU A 6 5.44 24.13 25.14
C LEU A 6 3.99 24.52 24.81
N PRO A 7 3.67 24.86 23.56
CA PRO A 7 2.30 25.17 23.17
C PRO A 7 1.43 23.93 23.38
N THR A 8 0.35 24.13 24.13
CA THR A 8 -0.69 23.14 24.39
C THR A 8 -1.26 22.65 23.06
N THR A 9 -1.24 21.33 22.85
CA THR A 9 -1.87 20.64 21.73
C THR A 9 -3.30 21.16 21.54
N GLY A 10 -3.53 21.90 20.45
CA GLY A 10 -4.88 22.25 20.02
C GLY A 10 -5.73 20.98 19.93
N ASN A 11 -7.03 21.10 20.21
CA ASN A 11 -7.97 19.98 20.25
C ASN A 11 -8.02 19.26 18.88
N VAL A 12 -7.16 18.27 18.66
CA VAL A 12 -7.11 17.52 17.41
C VAL A 12 -8.26 16.52 17.44
N LYS A 13 -9.29 16.77 16.63
CA LYS A 13 -10.47 15.90 16.57
C LYS A 13 -10.07 14.53 15.99
N PRO A 14 -10.29 13.43 16.73
CA PRO A 14 -10.06 12.10 16.19
C PRO A 14 -11.10 11.77 15.11
N LEU A 15 -10.63 11.14 14.04
CA LEU A 15 -11.42 10.65 12.92
C LEU A 15 -11.88 9.21 13.19
N THR A 16 -13.00 8.84 12.59
CA THR A 16 -13.32 7.42 12.42
C THR A 16 -12.33 6.81 11.41
N ARG A 17 -12.12 5.49 11.43
CA ARG A 17 -11.25 4.83 10.44
C ARG A 17 -11.72 5.07 8.99
N ARG A 18 -13.05 5.12 8.77
CA ARG A 18 -13.63 5.46 7.46
C ARG A 18 -13.22 6.86 7.01
N ASP A 19 -13.36 7.85 7.89
CA ASP A 19 -13.02 9.23 7.55
C ASP A 19 -11.51 9.40 7.38
N PHE A 20 -10.72 8.70 8.20
CA PHE A 20 -9.27 8.63 8.07
C PHE A 20 -8.85 8.08 6.70
N PHE A 21 -9.34 6.91 6.29
CA PHE A 21 -9.00 6.34 4.97
C PHE A 21 -9.53 7.18 3.81
N SER A 22 -10.68 7.85 3.97
CA SER A 22 -11.18 8.79 2.98
C SER A 22 -10.25 10.01 2.84
N ALA A 23 -9.74 10.54 3.95
CA ALA A 23 -8.76 11.62 3.96
C ALA A 23 -7.41 11.20 3.35
N VAL A 24 -6.91 10.00 3.69
CA VAL A 24 -5.70 9.42 3.07
C VAL A 24 -5.87 9.33 1.55
N SER A 25 -6.99 8.79 1.08
CA SER A 25 -7.28 8.65 -0.36
C SER A 25 -7.33 10.00 -1.07
N ALA A 26 -7.93 11.02 -0.45
CA ALA A 26 -8.00 12.36 -1.00
C ALA A 26 -6.61 13.00 -1.14
N VAL A 27 -5.74 12.80 -0.14
CA VAL A 27 -4.35 13.27 -0.19
C VAL A 27 -3.59 12.57 -1.31
N VAL A 28 -3.72 11.25 -1.44
CA VAL A 28 -3.09 10.51 -2.54
C VAL A 28 -3.55 11.06 -3.89
N GLN A 29 -4.86 11.15 -4.10
CA GLN A 29 -5.43 11.61 -5.37
C GLN A 29 -5.00 13.03 -5.75
N ALA A 30 -4.86 13.92 -4.77
CA ALA A 30 -4.42 15.30 -5.00
C ALA A 30 -2.93 15.43 -5.34
N ASN A 31 -2.11 14.44 -4.99
CA ASN A 31 -0.64 14.51 -5.12
C ASN A 31 -0.06 13.50 -6.11
N LEU A 32 -0.87 12.63 -6.71
CA LEU A 32 -0.41 11.77 -7.79
C LEU A 32 -0.05 12.63 -9.03
N PRO A 33 0.99 12.23 -9.79
CA PRO A 33 1.32 12.90 -11.04
C PRO A 33 0.12 12.84 -12.01
N PRO A 34 -0.01 13.81 -12.93
CA PRO A 34 -1.05 13.79 -13.95
C PRO A 34 -0.96 12.50 -14.76
N ASP A 35 -1.93 11.61 -14.59
CA ASP A 35 -1.94 10.29 -15.18
C ASP A 35 -3.36 9.98 -15.69
N PRO A 36 -3.52 9.43 -16.90
CA PRO A 36 -4.83 9.03 -17.41
C PRO A 36 -5.48 7.89 -16.60
N ARG A 37 -4.72 7.16 -15.76
CA ARG A 37 -5.22 6.09 -14.91
C ARG A 37 -6.09 6.63 -13.78
N THR A 38 -7.26 6.04 -13.64
CA THR A 38 -8.13 6.31 -12.50
C THR A 38 -7.66 5.52 -11.28
N LEU A 39 -7.33 6.22 -10.20
CA LEU A 39 -7.17 5.61 -8.87
C LEU A 39 -8.52 5.09 -8.39
N GLN A 40 -8.63 3.77 -8.16
CA GLN A 40 -9.80 3.16 -7.55
C GLN A 40 -9.50 2.77 -6.11
N THR A 41 -10.43 3.05 -5.20
CA THR A 41 -10.25 2.76 -3.78
C THR A 41 -11.28 1.74 -3.29
N ARG A 42 -10.87 0.87 -2.37
CA ARG A 42 -11.75 -0.03 -1.62
C ARG A 42 -11.36 0.01 -0.16
N GLN A 43 -12.33 0.17 0.73
CA GLN A 43 -12.08 0.25 2.16
C GLN A 43 -12.89 -0.79 2.94
N THR A 44 -12.28 -1.34 3.99
CA THR A 44 -12.94 -2.10 5.05
C THR A 44 -12.66 -1.43 6.40
N MET A 45 -13.00 -2.06 7.52
CA MET A 45 -12.80 -1.48 8.85
C MET A 45 -11.34 -1.07 9.10
N ASN A 46 -10.38 -1.89 8.69
CA ASN A 46 -8.96 -1.71 9.03
C ASN A 46 -8.05 -1.60 7.80
N LEU A 47 -8.62 -1.55 6.60
CA LEU A 47 -7.84 -1.65 5.36
C LEU A 47 -8.35 -0.65 4.33
N LEU A 48 -7.43 0.07 3.71
CA LEU A 48 -7.64 0.84 2.49
C LEU A 48 -6.80 0.22 1.38
N LYS A 49 -7.43 -0.25 0.31
CA LYS A 49 -6.76 -0.65 -0.94
C LYS A 49 -6.88 0.48 -1.97
N LEU A 50 -5.78 0.76 -2.62
CA LEU A 50 -5.58 1.73 -3.69
C LEU A 50 -5.14 0.96 -4.95
N HIS A 51 -6.08 0.74 -5.86
CA HIS A 51 -5.80 0.10 -7.14
C HIS A 51 -5.39 1.16 -8.16
N TYR A 52 -4.13 1.09 -8.59
CA TYR A 52 -3.53 2.01 -9.54
C TYR A 52 -2.71 1.19 -10.54
N GLY A 53 -3.12 1.19 -11.81
CA GLY A 53 -2.55 0.31 -12.85
C GLY A 53 -3.53 -0.74 -13.36
N ALA A 54 -3.01 -1.71 -14.11
CA ALA A 54 -3.84 -2.64 -14.90
C ALA A 54 -4.41 -3.82 -14.10
N ASN A 55 -3.64 -4.40 -13.18
CA ASN A 55 -4.01 -5.61 -12.46
C ASN A 55 -4.49 -5.28 -11.04
N TYR A 56 -5.80 -5.37 -10.77
CA TYR A 56 -6.33 -5.03 -9.44
C TYR A 56 -5.84 -5.95 -8.30
N ARG A 57 -5.24 -7.11 -8.59
CA ARG A 57 -4.65 -8.01 -7.58
C ARG A 57 -3.23 -7.59 -7.20
N VAL A 58 -2.69 -6.56 -7.83
CA VAL A 58 -1.50 -5.85 -7.42
C VAL A 58 -1.91 -4.43 -7.06
N HIS A 59 -1.83 -4.06 -5.79
CA HIS A 59 -2.41 -2.82 -5.29
C HIS A 59 -1.60 -2.25 -4.14
N TYR A 60 -1.73 -0.95 -3.93
CA TYR A 60 -1.18 -0.32 -2.74
C TYR A 60 -2.19 -0.43 -1.61
N GLU A 61 -1.76 -0.49 -0.36
CA GLU A 61 -2.68 -0.46 0.76
C GLU A 61 -2.13 0.24 1.99
N ALA A 62 -3.07 0.64 2.86
CA ALA A 62 -2.84 1.00 4.24
C ALA A 62 -3.66 0.08 5.15
N TRP A 63 -2.99 -0.64 6.04
CA TRP A 63 -3.62 -1.56 6.99
C TRP A 63 -3.33 -1.18 8.43
N ILE A 64 -4.38 -1.06 9.25
CA ILE A 64 -4.30 -0.70 10.66
C ILE A 64 -4.42 -1.94 11.54
N ALA A 65 -3.34 -2.27 12.25
CA ALA A 65 -3.31 -3.27 13.31
C ALA A 65 -3.39 -2.59 14.68
N ALA A 66 -4.58 -2.07 15.03
CA ALA A 66 -4.77 -1.26 16.23
C ALA A 66 -4.36 -1.96 17.53
N GLU A 67 -4.63 -3.26 17.65
CA GLU A 67 -4.23 -4.09 18.80
C GLU A 67 -2.71 -4.11 19.02
N ARG A 68 -1.93 -3.89 17.96
CA ARG A 68 -0.46 -3.87 17.97
C ARG A 68 0.10 -2.45 17.95
N GLY A 69 -0.75 -1.43 17.80
CA GLY A 69 -0.33 -0.05 17.60
C GLY A 69 0.48 0.15 16.32
N LEU A 70 0.14 -0.57 15.24
CA LEU A 70 0.88 -0.52 13.96
C LEU A 70 -0.01 -0.12 12.78
N LEU A 71 0.63 0.54 11.81
CA LEU A 71 0.13 0.83 10.48
C LEU A 71 1.10 0.24 9.45
N GLU A 72 0.64 -0.64 8.58
CA GLU A 72 1.39 -1.13 7.43
C GLU A 72 1.00 -0.33 6.18
N LEU A 73 1.98 0.00 5.36
CA LEU A 73 1.82 0.63 4.05
C LEU A 73 2.64 -0.14 3.01
N GLY A 74 2.11 -0.37 1.82
CA GLY A 74 2.91 -1.05 0.81
C GLY A 74 2.23 -1.34 -0.49
N LEU A 75 3.00 -1.89 -1.43
CA LEU A 75 2.56 -2.50 -2.68
C LEU A 75 2.43 -4.02 -2.47
N HIS A 76 1.23 -4.57 -2.64
CA HIS A 76 0.92 -5.97 -2.39
C HIS A 76 0.78 -6.74 -3.70
N PHE A 77 1.36 -7.94 -3.75
CA PHE A 77 1.31 -8.87 -4.87
C PHE A 77 0.37 -10.03 -4.50
N GLU A 78 -0.88 -10.01 -4.98
CA GLU A 78 -1.88 -11.04 -4.68
C GLU A 78 -2.36 -11.82 -5.92
N ASP A 79 -1.70 -11.65 -7.08
CA ASP A 79 -2.07 -12.30 -8.36
C ASP A 79 -1.66 -13.79 -8.46
N GLY A 80 -1.15 -14.38 -7.37
CA GLY A 80 -0.82 -15.80 -7.28
C GLY A 80 0.68 -16.08 -7.38
N PRO A 81 1.10 -17.35 -7.14
CA PRO A 81 2.49 -17.70 -6.86
C PRO A 81 3.46 -17.32 -7.98
N ALA A 82 3.08 -17.56 -9.24
CA ALA A 82 3.92 -17.25 -10.39
C ALA A 82 4.12 -15.74 -10.60
N SER A 83 3.07 -14.94 -10.42
CA SER A 83 3.17 -13.48 -10.55
C SER A 83 3.98 -12.89 -9.39
N THR A 84 3.71 -13.36 -8.17
CA THR A 84 4.43 -12.95 -6.95
C THR A 84 5.91 -13.27 -7.01
N GLU A 85 6.29 -14.48 -7.42
CA GLU A 85 7.70 -14.86 -7.56
C GLU A 85 8.45 -13.96 -8.55
N ARG A 86 7.82 -13.67 -9.69
CA ARG A 86 8.40 -12.79 -10.72
C ARG A 86 8.52 -11.34 -10.26
N LEU A 87 7.52 -10.82 -9.56
CA LEU A 87 7.56 -9.46 -9.03
C LEU A 87 8.60 -9.33 -7.92
N LEU A 88 8.71 -10.31 -7.01
CA LEU A 88 9.77 -10.32 -6.00
C LEU A 88 11.15 -10.30 -6.66
N ALA A 89 11.43 -11.21 -7.60
CA ALA A 89 12.71 -11.24 -8.32
C ALA A 89 12.96 -9.98 -9.17
N PHE A 90 11.90 -9.28 -9.59
CA PHE A 90 11.99 -8.03 -10.33
C PHE A 90 12.38 -6.85 -9.43
N PHE A 91 11.63 -6.65 -8.35
CA PHE A 91 11.88 -5.57 -7.39
C PHE A 91 13.17 -5.78 -6.59
N ASP A 92 13.62 -7.02 -6.39
CA ASP A 92 14.89 -7.33 -5.72
C ASP A 92 16.08 -6.70 -6.46
N ARG A 93 16.03 -6.60 -7.79
CA ARG A 93 17.09 -5.94 -8.59
C ARG A 93 17.18 -4.44 -8.36
N TYR A 94 16.13 -3.83 -7.82
CA TYR A 94 16.01 -2.40 -7.55
C TYR A 94 15.95 -2.09 -6.05
N ILE A 95 16.14 -3.08 -5.17
CA ILE A 95 15.83 -2.92 -3.74
C ILE A 95 16.73 -1.91 -3.05
N LEU A 96 17.98 -1.75 -3.51
CA LEU A 96 18.91 -0.78 -2.94
C LEU A 96 18.49 0.65 -3.29
N GLU A 97 18.11 0.91 -4.53
CA GLU A 97 17.58 2.18 -5.01
C GLU A 97 16.25 2.50 -4.34
N ILE A 98 15.36 1.51 -4.21
CA ILE A 98 14.08 1.69 -3.52
C ILE A 98 14.31 2.04 -2.05
N LYS A 99 15.22 1.36 -1.35
CA LYS A 99 15.56 1.69 0.03
C LYS A 99 16.28 3.04 0.17
N HIS A 100 17.04 3.46 -0.84
CA HIS A 100 17.63 4.80 -0.87
C HIS A 100 16.54 5.88 -0.89
N GLU A 101 15.51 5.72 -1.72
CA GLU A 101 14.43 6.70 -1.89
C GLU A 101 13.34 6.64 -0.80
N LEU A 102 12.92 5.43 -0.42
CA LEU A 102 11.86 5.23 0.58
C LEU A 102 12.44 5.18 2.00
N GLY A 103 13.69 4.80 2.19
CA GLY A 103 14.28 4.55 3.49
C GLY A 103 14.37 3.05 3.81
N VAL A 104 15.19 2.72 4.81
CA VAL A 104 15.57 1.34 5.15
C VAL A 104 14.40 0.47 5.65
N GLU A 105 13.34 1.10 6.15
CA GLU A 105 12.11 0.44 6.62
C GLU A 105 11.27 -0.17 5.48
N ALA A 106 11.56 0.19 4.22
CA ALA A 106 10.90 -0.42 3.07
C ALA A 106 11.49 -1.81 2.81
N GLU A 107 10.71 -2.86 3.06
CA GLU A 107 11.11 -4.26 2.93
C GLU A 107 10.40 -4.94 1.76
N LEU A 108 11.12 -5.78 1.04
CA LEU A 108 10.58 -6.67 0.02
C LEU A 108 10.47 -8.07 0.61
N GLU A 109 9.25 -8.53 0.84
CA GLU A 109 8.97 -9.76 1.57
C GLU A 109 8.09 -10.73 0.78
N ARG A 110 8.43 -12.02 0.87
CA ARG A 110 7.51 -13.11 0.56
C ARG A 110 6.69 -13.47 1.79
N TRP A 111 5.44 -13.02 1.84
CA TRP A 111 4.51 -13.33 2.93
C TRP A 111 3.99 -14.78 2.89
N THR A 112 3.60 -15.27 1.71
CA THR A 112 3.14 -16.65 1.52
C THR A 112 3.65 -17.22 0.20
N GLN A 113 3.26 -18.45 -0.11
CA GLN A 113 3.54 -19.02 -1.43
C GLN A 113 2.92 -18.19 -2.57
N SER A 114 1.72 -17.65 -2.37
CA SER A 114 1.00 -16.90 -3.42
C SER A 114 1.10 -15.39 -3.28
N TRP A 115 1.51 -14.87 -2.12
CA TRP A 115 1.53 -13.43 -1.82
C TRP A 115 2.91 -12.94 -1.41
N GLY A 116 3.21 -11.71 -1.82
CA GLY A 116 4.39 -10.96 -1.42
C GLY A 116 4.05 -9.49 -1.42
N HIS A 117 4.96 -8.65 -0.95
CA HIS A 117 4.71 -7.23 -0.80
C HIS A 117 6.03 -6.47 -0.66
N LEU A 118 6.02 -5.23 -1.13
CA LEU A 118 7.02 -4.22 -0.82
C LEU A 118 6.37 -3.24 0.14
N HIS A 119 6.72 -3.32 1.41
CA HIS A 119 5.96 -2.69 2.49
C HIS A 119 6.87 -2.01 3.52
N GLU A 120 6.27 -1.21 4.39
CA GLU A 120 6.87 -0.74 5.62
C GLU A 120 5.84 -0.80 6.75
N VAL A 121 6.33 -0.87 7.98
CA VAL A 121 5.50 -0.84 9.18
C VAL A 121 5.86 0.40 10.00
N ARG A 122 4.85 1.13 10.44
CA ARG A 122 4.98 2.37 11.23
C ARG A 122 4.17 2.29 12.52
N PRO A 123 4.57 3.04 13.57
CA PRO A 123 3.71 3.24 14.72
C PRO A 123 2.37 3.85 14.32
N LEU A 124 1.29 3.33 14.89
CA LEU A 124 -0.04 3.91 14.72
C LEU A 124 -0.18 5.14 15.61
N GLU A 125 -0.46 6.27 14.99
CA GLU A 125 -0.76 7.52 15.68
C GLU A 125 -2.27 7.72 15.83
N PRO A 126 -2.71 8.70 16.66
CA PRO A 126 -4.10 9.11 16.67
C PRO A 126 -4.59 9.41 15.25
N LEU A 127 -5.77 8.90 14.91
CA LEU A 127 -6.34 9.07 13.56
C LEU A 127 -6.80 10.51 13.38
N THR A 128 -5.91 11.37 12.91
CA THR A 128 -6.16 12.81 12.71
C THR A 128 -6.03 13.15 11.23
N LEU A 129 -6.45 14.36 10.84
CA LEU A 129 -6.23 14.83 9.46
C LEU A 129 -4.73 14.98 9.15
N GLU A 130 -3.92 15.36 10.13
CA GLU A 130 -2.47 15.48 10.00
C GLU A 130 -1.84 14.10 9.75
N PHE A 131 -2.21 13.09 10.54
CA PHE A 131 -1.72 11.73 10.33
C PHE A 131 -2.21 11.16 9.00
N ALA A 132 -3.46 11.42 8.60
CA ALA A 132 -3.97 11.03 7.30
C ALA A 132 -3.19 11.68 6.14
N ALA A 133 -2.80 12.95 6.28
CA ALA A 133 -1.95 13.64 5.32
C ALA A 133 -0.55 13.02 5.24
N SER A 134 0.08 12.72 6.39
CA SER A 134 1.37 12.04 6.45
C SER A 134 1.33 10.67 5.73
N VAL A 135 0.31 9.86 6.04
CA VAL A 135 0.11 8.54 5.43
C VAL A 135 -0.18 8.65 3.93
N GLY A 136 -1.04 9.59 3.52
CA GLY A 136 -1.36 9.83 2.12
C GLY A 136 -0.12 10.25 1.32
N MET A 137 0.67 11.20 1.83
CA MET A 137 1.92 11.61 1.19
C MET A 137 2.93 10.46 1.10
N ARG A 138 2.97 9.58 2.11
CA ARG A 138 3.84 8.42 2.08
C ARG A 138 3.41 7.41 1.02
N LEU A 139 2.12 7.11 0.91
CA LEU A 139 1.57 6.28 -0.16
C LEU A 139 1.79 6.90 -1.55
N THR A 140 1.66 8.22 -1.69
CA THR A 140 2.01 8.91 -2.95
C THR A 140 3.47 8.64 -3.33
N ARG A 141 4.42 8.71 -2.38
CA ARG A 141 5.82 8.38 -2.66
C ARG A 141 6.01 6.94 -3.11
N TYR A 142 5.35 5.98 -2.45
CA TYR A 142 5.34 4.58 -2.88
C TYR A 142 4.83 4.45 -4.31
N ILE A 143 3.68 5.05 -4.63
CA ILE A 143 3.09 4.96 -5.97
C ILE A 143 3.99 5.60 -7.01
N THR A 144 4.47 6.83 -6.78
CA THR A 144 5.32 7.54 -7.74
C THR A 144 6.63 6.82 -8.02
N LEU A 145 7.22 6.16 -7.02
CA LEU A 145 8.47 5.42 -7.20
C LEU A 145 8.25 4.03 -7.81
N LEU A 146 7.28 3.27 -7.31
CA LEU A 146 7.13 1.85 -7.64
C LEU A 146 6.26 1.61 -8.88
N GLN A 147 5.32 2.52 -9.18
CA GLN A 147 4.42 2.33 -10.30
C GLN A 147 5.15 2.26 -11.66
N PRO A 148 6.14 3.11 -11.96
CA PRO A 148 6.90 2.99 -13.21
C PRO A 148 7.59 1.63 -13.37
N LEU A 149 8.14 1.08 -12.29
CA LEU A 149 8.76 -0.25 -12.26
C LEU A 149 7.71 -1.35 -12.47
N LEU A 150 6.55 -1.21 -11.84
CA LEU A 150 5.44 -2.14 -12.02
C LEU A 150 4.88 -2.10 -13.47
N ASP A 151 4.79 -0.91 -14.06
CA ASP A 151 4.38 -0.70 -15.45
C ASP A 151 5.39 -1.34 -16.41
N GLU A 152 6.70 -1.19 -16.16
CA GLU A 152 7.75 -1.89 -16.92
C GLU A 152 7.54 -3.40 -16.87
N ALA A 153 7.32 -3.97 -15.68
CA ALA A 153 7.08 -5.41 -15.53
C ALA A 153 5.84 -5.89 -16.31
N TYR A 154 4.81 -5.05 -16.43
CA TYR A 154 3.64 -5.35 -17.27
C TYR A 154 3.95 -5.22 -18.77
N ASP A 155 4.66 -4.17 -19.16
CA ASP A 155 4.92 -3.84 -20.56
C ASP A 155 5.92 -4.82 -21.20
N THR A 156 6.86 -5.37 -20.43
CA THR A 156 7.75 -6.44 -20.88
C THR A 156 7.10 -7.82 -20.85
N GLY A 157 5.84 -7.92 -20.39
CA GLY A 157 5.13 -9.19 -20.24
C GLY A 157 5.69 -10.10 -19.14
N LEU A 158 6.43 -9.55 -18.17
CA LEU A 158 6.95 -10.33 -17.04
C LEU A 158 5.80 -10.93 -16.24
N VAL A 159 4.79 -10.12 -15.96
CA VAL A 159 3.54 -10.48 -15.29
C VAL A 159 2.32 -9.99 -16.08
N PRO A 160 1.16 -10.65 -15.96
CA PRO A 160 -0.02 -10.27 -16.73
C PRO A 160 -0.65 -8.97 -16.22
N LYS A 161 -1.08 -8.12 -17.16
CA LYS A 161 -1.93 -6.95 -16.91
C LYS A 161 -3.32 -7.36 -16.42
N ASP A 162 -3.85 -8.43 -17.00
CA ASP A 162 -5.14 -8.97 -16.60
C ASP A 162 -4.99 -9.91 -15.39
N PRO A 163 -5.75 -9.68 -14.32
CA PRO A 163 -5.71 -10.50 -13.13
C PRO A 163 -6.14 -11.92 -13.44
N ARG A 164 -5.40 -12.90 -12.92
CA ARG A 164 -5.85 -14.29 -13.00
C ARG A 164 -7.06 -14.47 -12.07
N PRO A 165 -8.09 -15.23 -12.48
CA PRO A 165 -9.18 -15.56 -11.59
C PRO A 165 -8.62 -16.22 -10.32
N SER A 166 -9.10 -15.78 -9.16
CA SER A 166 -8.72 -16.40 -7.90
C SER A 166 -9.19 -17.85 -7.89
N THR A 167 -8.25 -18.79 -7.96
CA THR A 167 -8.54 -20.23 -7.78
C THR A 167 -8.95 -20.57 -6.35
N PHE A 168 -8.96 -19.58 -5.44
CA PHE A 168 -9.45 -19.74 -4.07
C PHE A 168 -10.91 -20.24 -4.06
N HIS A 169 -11.75 -19.77 -5.00
CA HIS A 169 -13.13 -20.29 -5.13
C HIS A 169 -13.20 -21.69 -5.77
N GLU A 170 -12.26 -22.04 -6.65
CA GLU A 170 -12.18 -23.39 -7.25
C GLU A 170 -11.81 -24.46 -6.22
N ARG A 171 -10.88 -24.16 -5.30
CA ARG A 171 -10.47 -25.08 -4.22
C ARG A 171 -11.59 -25.45 -3.25
N PHE A 172 -12.61 -24.60 -3.08
CA PHE A 172 -13.76 -24.88 -2.22
C PHE A 172 -14.99 -25.45 -2.95
N ARG A 173 -15.05 -25.33 -4.29
CA ARG A 173 -16.11 -25.98 -5.09
C ARG A 173 -15.90 -27.49 -5.20
N ASN A 174 -14.64 -27.93 -5.29
CA ASN A 174 -14.29 -29.34 -5.46
C ASN A 174 -14.19 -30.14 -4.14
N ARG A 175 -14.73 -29.62 -3.03
CA ARG A 175 -14.83 -30.32 -1.74
C ARG A 175 -16.26 -30.73 -1.35
N ARG A 176 -17.22 -30.62 -2.29
CA ARG A 176 -18.59 -31.15 -2.14
C ARG A 176 -18.98 -32.11 -3.29
N GLY A 177 -18.00 -32.90 -3.74
CA GLY A 177 -18.22 -34.05 -4.63
C GLY A 177 -17.78 -35.30 -3.91
#